data_AF-A0A7J7RZL4-F1
#
_entry.id   AF-A0A7J7RZL4-F1
#
_cell.length_a   1.000
_cell.length_b   1.000
_cell.length_c   1.000
_cell.angle_alpha   90.00
_cell.angle_beta   90.00
_cell.angle_gamma   90.00
#
_symmetry.space_group_name_H-M   'P 1'
#
loop_
_entity.id
_entity.type
_entity.pdbx_description
1 polymer ?
#
loop_
_entity_poly.entity_id
_entity_poly.type
_entity_poly.pdbx_seq_one_letter_code
_entity_poly.pdbx_strand_id
1 'polypeptide(L)'
;MTGSLVSDRSHDDIVTRMKNIECIELGRHRLKPWYFSPYPQELTTLPVLYLCEFCLKYGRSLKCLQRHLTKCDLRHPPGNEIYRKGTISFFEIDGRKNKSYSQNLCLLAKCFLDHKTLYYDTDPFLFYVMTEYDCKGFHIVGYFSKEKESTEDYNVACILTLPPYQRRGYGKLLIEFSYELSKVEGKTGTPEKPLSDLGLLSYRSYWSQTILEILMGLKSESGERPQITINEISEITSIKKEDVISTLQYLNLINYYKGQYILTLSEDIVDGHERAMLKRLLRIDSKCLHFTPKDWSKRGKW
;
A
#
# COMPACT_ATOMS: atom_id res chain seq x y z
N MET A 1 -8.19 -40.50 28.44
CA MET A 1 -9.27 -40.20 27.48
C MET A 1 -8.80 -39.04 26.63
N THR A 2 -8.63 -39.33 25.35
CA THR A 2 -8.07 -38.51 24.27
C THR A 2 -9.18 -37.72 23.56
N GLY A 3 -8.79 -36.56 22.98
CA GLY A 3 -9.54 -35.79 21.98
C GLY A 3 -10.47 -34.72 22.57
N SER A 4 -10.61 -33.50 22.07
CA SER A 4 -10.07 -32.82 20.88
C SER A 4 -10.32 -31.32 21.06
N LEU A 5 -9.28 -30.48 20.97
CA LEU A 5 -9.39 -29.01 20.79
C LEU A 5 -8.78 -28.56 19.45
N VAL A 6 -8.65 -29.50 18.50
CA VAL A 6 -7.93 -29.30 17.22
C VAL A 6 -8.90 -29.21 16.02
N SER A 7 -10.22 -29.30 16.22
CA SER A 7 -11.20 -29.37 15.11
C SER A 7 -11.78 -28.04 14.64
N ASP A 8 -11.78 -26.98 15.45
CA ASP A 8 -12.44 -25.71 15.04
C ASP A 8 -11.55 -24.82 14.17
N ARG A 9 -10.23 -24.78 14.42
CA ARG A 9 -9.31 -24.02 13.55
C ARG A 9 -9.21 -24.63 12.15
N SER A 10 -9.30 -25.95 12.04
CA SER A 10 -9.18 -26.62 10.74
C SER A 10 -10.40 -26.38 9.84
N HIS A 11 -11.61 -26.25 10.41
CA HIS A 11 -12.80 -25.95 9.63
C HIS A 11 -12.81 -24.51 9.10
N ASP A 12 -12.44 -23.52 9.92
CA ASP A 12 -12.29 -22.12 9.49
C ASP A 12 -11.17 -21.97 8.44
N ASP A 13 -10.06 -22.70 8.59
CA ASP A 13 -8.96 -22.74 7.63
C ASP A 13 -9.34 -23.43 6.30
N ILE A 14 -10.34 -24.33 6.28
CA ILE A 14 -10.86 -24.95 5.05
C ILE A 14 -11.85 -24.01 4.35
N VAL A 15 -12.74 -23.35 5.09
CA VAL A 15 -13.75 -22.42 4.55
C VAL A 15 -13.09 -21.20 3.90
N THR A 16 -12.03 -20.68 4.51
CA THR A 16 -11.28 -19.51 3.99
C THR A 16 -10.44 -19.80 2.74
N ARG A 17 -10.20 -21.08 2.40
CA ARG A 17 -9.52 -21.48 1.15
C ARG A 17 -10.44 -21.47 -0.08
N MET A 18 -11.75 -21.37 0.11
CA MET A 18 -12.72 -21.33 -0.97
C MET A 18 -13.27 -19.91 -1.15
N LYS A 19 -13.28 -19.43 -2.39
CA LYS A 19 -13.85 -18.13 -2.74
C LYS A 19 -15.35 -18.18 -2.48
N ASN A 20 -15.86 -17.24 -1.69
CA ASN A 20 -17.27 -17.18 -1.31
C ASN A 20 -18.08 -16.14 -2.08
N ILE A 21 -17.45 -15.20 -2.79
CA ILE A 21 -18.13 -14.14 -3.54
C ILE A 21 -17.77 -14.29 -5.02
N GLU A 22 -18.79 -14.37 -5.87
CA GLU A 22 -18.61 -14.54 -7.32
C GLU A 22 -18.21 -13.24 -8.02
N CYS A 23 -18.91 -12.14 -7.72
CA CYS A 23 -18.69 -10.86 -8.36
C CYS A 23 -18.97 -9.69 -7.41
N ILE A 24 -18.16 -8.64 -7.50
CA ILE A 24 -18.37 -7.35 -6.85
C ILE A 24 -18.59 -6.28 -7.93
N GLU A 25 -19.66 -5.49 -7.82
CA GLU A 25 -19.84 -4.28 -8.62
C GLU A 25 -19.41 -3.05 -7.79
N LEU A 26 -18.39 -2.34 -8.28
CA LEU A 26 -17.82 -1.16 -7.63
C LEU A 26 -17.65 -0.05 -8.67
N GLY A 27 -18.48 0.98 -8.58
CA GLY A 27 -18.53 2.06 -9.57
C GLY A 27 -18.81 1.50 -10.97
N ARG A 28 -17.92 1.78 -11.92
CA ARG A 28 -18.00 1.29 -13.31
C ARG A 28 -17.45 -0.14 -13.52
N HIS A 29 -16.95 -0.79 -12.47
CA HIS A 29 -16.20 -2.05 -12.61
C HIS A 29 -16.95 -3.23 -12.00
N ARG A 30 -16.86 -4.38 -12.67
CA ARG A 30 -17.17 -5.69 -12.10
C ARG A 30 -15.89 -6.43 -11.82
N LEU A 31 -15.70 -6.77 -10.55
CA LEU A 31 -14.49 -7.39 -10.03
C LEU A 31 -14.78 -8.85 -9.68
N LYS A 32 -13.88 -9.75 -10.04
CA LYS A 32 -13.92 -11.14 -9.61
C LYS A 32 -12.97 -11.32 -8.41
N PRO A 33 -13.48 -11.57 -7.20
CA PRO A 33 -12.65 -11.82 -6.02
C PRO A 33 -11.65 -12.95 -6.22
N TRP A 34 -10.50 -12.83 -5.57
CA TRP A 34 -9.41 -13.81 -5.62
C TRP A 34 -9.42 -14.74 -4.41
N TYR A 35 -9.84 -14.22 -3.26
CA TYR A 35 -9.82 -14.93 -1.99
C TYR A 35 -11.18 -14.81 -1.28
N PHE A 36 -11.37 -15.65 -0.27
CA PHE A 36 -12.46 -15.51 0.68
C PHE A 36 -12.43 -14.13 1.35
N SER A 37 -13.60 -13.51 1.51
CA SER A 37 -13.78 -12.32 2.35
C SER A 37 -15.04 -12.46 3.23
N PRO A 38 -14.97 -12.16 4.54
CA PRO A 38 -16.02 -12.43 5.51
C PRO A 38 -17.15 -11.38 5.47
N TYR A 39 -17.71 -11.13 4.28
CA TYR A 39 -18.99 -10.42 4.16
C TYR A 39 -20.11 -11.25 4.79
N PRO A 40 -21.24 -10.62 5.20
CA PRO A 40 -22.40 -11.33 5.71
C PRO A 40 -22.84 -12.48 4.79
N GLN A 41 -23.11 -13.65 5.37
CA GLN A 41 -23.33 -14.90 4.63
C GLN A 41 -24.51 -14.82 3.65
N GLU A 42 -25.53 -14.02 3.97
CA GLU A 42 -26.69 -13.82 3.09
C GLU A 42 -26.34 -13.05 1.81
N LEU A 43 -25.20 -12.36 1.80
CA LEU A 43 -24.71 -11.60 0.65
C LEU A 43 -23.75 -12.40 -0.21
N THR A 44 -23.04 -13.36 0.37
CA THR A 44 -22.03 -14.17 -0.34
C THR A 44 -22.68 -15.15 -1.31
N THR A 45 -23.92 -15.56 -1.06
CA THR A 45 -24.70 -16.44 -1.96
C THR A 45 -25.27 -15.72 -3.18
N LEU A 46 -25.16 -14.39 -3.24
CA LEU A 46 -25.69 -13.59 -4.33
C LEU A 46 -24.73 -13.60 -5.53
N PRO A 47 -25.26 -13.52 -6.77
CA PRO A 47 -24.42 -13.49 -7.97
C PRO A 47 -23.56 -12.23 -8.05
N VAL A 48 -24.02 -11.12 -7.48
CA VAL A 48 -23.30 -9.83 -7.46
C VAL A 48 -23.49 -9.12 -6.13
N LEU A 49 -22.38 -8.76 -5.49
CA LEU A 49 -22.33 -7.88 -4.33
C LEU A 49 -22.09 -6.43 -4.79
N TYR A 50 -23.00 -5.52 -4.46
CA TYR A 50 -22.94 -4.13 -4.94
C TYR A 50 -22.33 -3.22 -3.88
N LEU A 51 -21.30 -2.46 -4.22
CA LEU A 51 -20.65 -1.50 -3.32
C LEU A 51 -20.81 -0.07 -3.84
N CYS A 52 -21.12 0.85 -2.94
CA CYS A 52 -20.96 2.28 -3.20
C CYS A 52 -19.49 2.61 -3.38
N GLU A 53 -19.12 3.26 -4.50
CA GLU A 53 -17.71 3.57 -4.78
C GLU A 53 -17.09 4.62 -3.84
N PHE A 54 -17.92 5.44 -3.19
CA PHE A 54 -17.46 6.51 -2.32
C PHE A 54 -17.41 6.12 -0.83
N CYS A 55 -18.44 5.45 -0.32
CA CYS A 55 -18.50 5.07 1.11
C CYS A 55 -18.23 3.58 1.37
N LEU A 56 -18.05 2.79 0.30
CA LEU A 56 -17.80 1.35 0.32
C LEU A 56 -18.90 0.51 0.97
N LYS A 57 -20.06 1.11 1.29
CA LYS A 57 -21.21 0.38 1.81
C LYS A 57 -21.67 -0.64 0.78
N TYR A 58 -21.76 -1.88 1.22
CA TYR A 58 -22.22 -3.01 0.43
C TYR A 58 -23.75 -3.19 0.51
N GLY A 59 -24.33 -3.79 -0.52
CA GLY A 59 -25.76 -4.02 -0.65
C GLY A 59 -26.08 -5.23 -1.53
N ARG A 60 -27.28 -5.79 -1.31
CA ARG A 60 -27.74 -7.05 -1.94
C ARG A 60 -28.25 -6.94 -3.37
N SER A 61 -28.49 -5.73 -3.88
CA SER A 61 -29.03 -5.54 -5.22
C SER A 61 -28.77 -4.14 -5.76
N LEU A 62 -28.83 -4.01 -7.09
CA LEU A 62 -28.74 -2.71 -7.77
C LEU A 62 -29.78 -1.71 -7.25
N LYS A 63 -31.02 -2.13 -6.99
CA LYS A 63 -32.07 -1.27 -6.43
C LYS A 63 -31.74 -0.75 -5.03
N CYS A 64 -31.05 -1.55 -4.21
CA CYS A 64 -30.54 -1.12 -2.92
C CYS A 64 -29.43 -0.08 -3.07
N LEU A 65 -28.48 -0.32 -3.99
CA LEU A 65 -27.40 0.62 -4.29
C LEU A 65 -27.94 1.96 -4.83
N GLN A 66 -28.84 1.94 -5.81
CA GLN A 66 -29.46 3.15 -6.37
C GLN A 66 -30.12 4.01 -5.29
N ARG A 67 -30.91 3.39 -4.40
CA ARG A 67 -31.53 4.09 -3.26
C ARG A 67 -30.53 4.62 -2.24
N HIS A 68 -29.39 3.94 -2.10
CA HIS A 68 -28.30 4.45 -1.28
C HIS A 68 -27.66 5.68 -1.92
N LEU A 69 -27.39 5.65 -3.23
CA LEU A 69 -26.78 6.75 -3.96
C LEU A 69 -27.64 8.04 -3.96
N THR A 70 -28.97 7.94 -3.88
CA THR A 70 -29.84 9.13 -3.71
C THR A 70 -29.73 9.80 -2.33
N LYS A 71 -29.10 9.14 -1.35
CA LYS A 71 -28.97 9.61 0.04
C LYS A 71 -27.50 9.78 0.47
N CYS A 72 -26.57 9.26 -0.31
CA CYS A 72 -25.16 9.27 0.01
C CYS A 72 -24.56 10.58 -0.49
N ASP A 73 -24.13 11.43 0.43
CA ASP A 73 -23.52 12.72 0.10
C ASP A 73 -22.00 12.61 -0.12
N LEU A 74 -21.39 11.46 0.20
CA LEU A 74 -19.95 11.24 0.01
C LEU A 74 -19.60 11.17 -1.48
N ARG A 75 -18.57 11.94 -1.85
CA ARG A 75 -17.91 11.92 -3.18
C ARG A 75 -16.40 11.72 -3.09
N HIS A 76 -15.90 11.41 -1.90
CA HIS A 76 -14.50 11.09 -1.63
C HIS A 76 -14.40 10.22 -0.37
N PRO A 77 -13.25 9.57 -0.14
CA PRO A 77 -13.01 8.85 1.11
C PRO A 77 -13.16 9.80 2.33
N PRO A 78 -13.78 9.34 3.44
CA PRO A 78 -14.07 10.18 4.61
C PRO A 78 -12.82 10.39 5.47
N GLY A 79 -11.95 11.29 5.04
CA GLY A 79 -10.69 11.62 5.70
C GLY A 79 -10.13 12.95 5.19
N ASN A 80 -8.92 13.28 5.63
CA ASN A 80 -8.24 14.50 5.19
C ASN A 80 -7.52 14.24 3.88
N GLU A 81 -7.75 15.07 2.87
CA GLU A 81 -6.92 15.10 1.66
C GLU A 81 -5.54 15.65 2.05
N ILE A 82 -4.52 14.79 2.10
CA ILE A 82 -3.16 15.17 2.50
C ILE A 82 -2.21 15.30 1.30
N TYR A 83 -2.66 14.93 0.10
CA TYR A 83 -1.90 15.08 -1.12
C TYR A 83 -2.82 15.25 -2.31
N ARG A 84 -2.46 16.17 -3.21
CA ARG A 84 -3.12 16.33 -4.50
C ARG A 84 -2.15 16.79 -5.58
N LYS A 85 -2.08 16.04 -6.68
CA LYS A 85 -1.36 16.45 -7.91
C LYS A 85 -2.14 16.02 -9.14
N GLY A 86 -2.63 17.00 -9.90
CA GLY A 86 -3.52 16.75 -11.04
C GLY A 86 -4.78 16.03 -10.59
N THR A 87 -5.03 14.84 -11.13
CA THR A 87 -6.18 13.99 -10.78
C THR A 87 -5.90 13.03 -9.64
N ILE A 88 -4.66 12.89 -9.16
CA ILE A 88 -4.31 11.92 -8.11
C ILE A 88 -4.34 12.59 -6.75
N SER A 89 -5.08 11.97 -5.81
CA SER A 89 -5.20 12.45 -4.44
C SER A 89 -5.08 11.33 -3.42
N PHE A 90 -4.49 11.61 -2.26
CA PHE A 90 -4.45 10.68 -1.11
C PHE A 90 -5.22 11.24 0.08
N PHE A 91 -6.06 10.38 0.66
CA PHE A 91 -6.82 10.68 1.87
C PHE A 91 -6.28 9.89 3.05
N GLU A 92 -5.94 10.59 4.14
CA GLU A 92 -5.65 9.98 5.44
C GLU A 92 -6.96 9.73 6.20
N ILE A 93 -7.18 8.47 6.58
CA ILE A 93 -8.37 8.03 7.30
C ILE A 93 -7.94 7.34 8.59
N ASP A 94 -8.39 7.88 9.72
CA ASP A 94 -8.27 7.23 11.02
C ASP A 94 -9.34 6.14 11.16
N GLY A 95 -8.91 4.88 11.31
CA GLY A 95 -9.80 3.73 11.43
C GLY A 95 -10.64 3.70 12.70
N ARG A 96 -10.27 4.45 13.75
CA ARG A 96 -11.11 4.66 14.93
C ARG A 96 -12.21 5.67 14.67
N LYS A 97 -11.91 6.76 13.93
CA LYS A 97 -12.88 7.83 13.63
C LYS A 97 -13.86 7.45 12.53
N ASN A 98 -13.41 6.67 11.54
CA ASN A 98 -14.20 6.27 10.36
C ASN A 98 -14.41 4.76 10.27
N LYS A 99 -14.77 4.15 11.41
CA LYS A 99 -14.86 2.68 11.58
C LYS A 99 -15.64 1.96 10.48
N SER A 100 -16.82 2.46 10.12
CA SER A 100 -17.64 1.82 9.08
C SER A 100 -16.95 1.81 7.70
N TYR A 101 -16.33 2.93 7.30
CA TYR A 101 -15.61 3.00 6.04
C TYR A 101 -14.38 2.08 6.05
N SER A 102 -13.60 2.12 7.13
CA SER A 102 -12.40 1.30 7.28
C SER A 102 -12.70 -0.19 7.30
N GLN A 103 -13.77 -0.63 7.95
CA GLN A 103 -14.22 -2.02 7.93
C GLN A 103 -14.66 -2.45 6.52
N ASN A 104 -15.44 -1.62 5.82
CA ASN A 104 -15.84 -1.89 4.44
C ASN A 104 -14.62 -1.98 3.50
N LEU A 105 -13.63 -1.11 3.68
CA LEU A 105 -12.37 -1.15 2.94
C LEU A 105 -11.59 -2.43 3.23
N CYS A 106 -11.52 -2.85 4.49
CA CYS A 106 -10.87 -4.10 4.87
C CYS A 106 -11.54 -5.34 4.26
N LEU A 107 -12.88 -5.38 4.24
CA LEU A 107 -13.64 -6.46 3.60
C LEU A 107 -13.39 -6.50 2.09
N LEU A 108 -13.42 -5.34 1.43
CA LEU A 108 -13.10 -5.23 0.00
C LEU A 108 -11.65 -5.68 -0.27
N ALA A 109 -10.71 -5.27 0.57
CA ALA A 109 -9.30 -5.61 0.42
C ALA A 109 -9.06 -7.11 0.59
N LYS A 110 -9.75 -7.75 1.56
CA LYS A 110 -9.64 -9.18 1.81
C LYS A 110 -10.06 -10.04 0.61
N CYS A 111 -10.92 -9.54 -0.27
CA CYS A 111 -11.23 -10.21 -1.55
C CYS A 111 -10.01 -10.38 -2.46
N PHE A 112 -8.96 -9.57 -2.29
CA PHE A 112 -7.78 -9.53 -3.16
C PHE A 112 -6.46 -9.72 -2.40
N LEU A 113 -6.52 -9.94 -1.08
CA LEU A 113 -5.37 -10.21 -0.21
C LEU A 113 -5.58 -11.53 0.51
N ASP A 114 -4.61 -12.44 0.38
CA ASP A 114 -4.68 -13.76 1.01
C ASP A 114 -4.52 -13.65 2.54
N HIS A 115 -3.43 -13.02 2.97
CA HIS A 115 -3.00 -12.93 4.37
C HIS A 115 -3.46 -11.65 5.08
N LYS A 116 -4.75 -11.31 5.02
CA LYS A 116 -5.33 -10.22 5.83
C LYS A 116 -6.17 -10.80 6.97
N THR A 117 -5.68 -10.65 8.20
CA THR A 117 -6.29 -11.24 9.41
C THR A 117 -7.19 -10.26 10.16
N LEU A 118 -6.84 -8.96 10.17
CA LEU A 118 -7.61 -7.91 10.84
C LEU A 118 -8.48 -7.14 9.85
N TYR A 119 -9.80 -7.31 9.97
CA TYR A 119 -10.79 -6.63 9.13
C TYR A 119 -11.94 -5.94 9.90
N TYR A 120 -12.17 -6.29 11.17
CA TYR A 120 -13.16 -5.60 12.02
C TYR A 120 -12.55 -4.64 13.04
N ASP A 121 -11.37 -4.97 13.56
CA ASP A 121 -10.63 -4.06 14.44
C ASP A 121 -9.76 -3.12 13.60
N THR A 122 -10.29 -1.93 13.35
CA THR A 122 -9.64 -0.89 12.53
C THR A 122 -9.05 0.23 13.37
N ASP A 123 -9.31 0.25 14.67
CA ASP A 123 -8.91 1.30 15.60
C ASP A 123 -7.39 1.55 15.65
N PRO A 124 -6.50 0.53 15.56
CA PRO A 124 -5.05 0.76 15.60
C PRO A 124 -4.45 1.20 14.26
N PHE A 125 -5.25 1.34 13.19
CA PHE A 125 -4.76 1.61 11.85
C PHE A 125 -5.11 3.01 11.33
N LEU A 126 -4.19 3.56 10.56
CA LEU A 126 -4.42 4.61 9.57
C LEU A 126 -4.55 3.96 8.18
N PHE A 127 -5.40 4.54 7.34
CA PHE A 127 -5.60 4.13 5.96
C PHE A 127 -5.29 5.31 5.04
N TYR A 128 -4.43 5.08 4.06
CA TYR A 128 -4.06 6.07 3.05
C TYR A 128 -4.68 5.64 1.72
N VAL A 129 -5.81 6.25 1.37
CA VAL A 129 -6.61 5.88 0.20
C VAL A 129 -6.24 6.76 -0.97
N MET A 130 -5.73 6.15 -2.03
CA MET A 130 -5.41 6.82 -3.29
C MET A 130 -6.62 6.81 -4.22
N THR A 131 -6.87 7.96 -4.84
CA THR A 131 -8.02 8.18 -5.72
C THR A 131 -7.63 8.87 -7.01
N GLU A 132 -8.42 8.62 -8.06
CA GLU A 132 -8.49 9.43 -9.28
C GLU A 132 -9.70 10.38 -9.17
N TYR A 133 -9.50 11.67 -9.42
CA TYR A 133 -10.54 12.70 -9.42
C TYR A 133 -11.09 12.94 -10.83
N ASP A 134 -12.42 12.94 -10.96
CA ASP A 134 -13.15 13.44 -12.13
C ASP A 134 -14.35 14.32 -11.71
N CYS A 135 -15.22 14.70 -12.65
CA CYS A 135 -16.38 15.57 -12.39
C CYS A 135 -17.42 14.97 -11.43
N LYS A 136 -17.40 13.65 -11.20
CA LYS A 136 -18.30 12.93 -10.30
C LYS A 136 -17.73 12.80 -8.89
N GLY A 137 -16.41 12.87 -8.72
CA GLY A 137 -15.77 12.80 -7.42
C GLY A 137 -14.42 12.09 -7.45
N PHE A 138 -14.05 11.49 -6.32
CA PHE A 138 -12.78 10.82 -6.10
C PHE A 138 -13.00 9.31 -6.06
N HIS A 139 -12.52 8.63 -7.10
CA HIS A 139 -12.71 7.21 -7.33
C HIS A 139 -11.55 6.43 -6.74
N ILE A 140 -11.83 5.49 -5.83
CA ILE A 140 -10.78 4.66 -5.21
C ILE A 140 -10.02 3.85 -6.28
N VAL A 141 -8.70 3.93 -6.21
CA VAL A 141 -7.76 3.19 -7.07
C VAL A 141 -7.03 2.12 -6.27
N GLY A 142 -6.66 2.45 -5.04
CA GLY A 142 -5.93 1.58 -4.14
C GLY A 142 -5.73 2.24 -2.78
N TYR A 143 -5.11 1.52 -1.86
CA TYR A 143 -4.78 2.05 -0.56
C TYR A 143 -3.59 1.30 0.04
N PHE A 144 -3.03 1.86 1.10
CA PHE A 144 -2.30 1.08 2.10
C PHE A 144 -2.76 1.42 3.51
N SER A 145 -2.64 0.48 4.44
CA SER A 145 -2.82 0.71 5.87
C SER A 145 -1.47 0.76 6.59
N LYS A 146 -1.42 1.51 7.68
CA LYS A 146 -0.25 1.67 8.56
C LYS A 146 -0.72 1.60 10.00
N GLU A 147 -0.02 0.86 10.85
CA GLU A 147 -0.27 0.89 12.28
C GLU A 147 0.08 2.27 12.85
N LYS A 148 -0.74 2.77 13.77
CA LYS A 148 -0.46 4.03 14.47
C LYS A 148 0.83 3.94 15.29
N GLU A 149 1.06 2.77 15.87
CA GLU A 149 2.25 2.40 16.62
C GLU A 149 2.68 1.01 16.15
N SER A 150 3.81 0.91 15.47
CA SER A 150 4.39 -0.36 15.02
C SER A 150 5.69 -0.60 15.78
N THR A 151 5.80 -1.74 16.47
CA THR A 151 7.02 -2.11 17.21
C THR A 151 8.19 -2.42 16.28
N GLU A 152 7.88 -2.89 15.08
CA GLU A 152 8.85 -3.30 14.06
C GLU A 152 9.13 -2.18 13.05
N ASP A 153 8.67 -0.96 13.29
CA ASP A 153 8.75 0.18 12.36
C ASP A 153 8.24 -0.17 10.95
N TYR A 154 7.11 -0.89 10.87
CA TYR A 154 6.44 -1.12 9.60
C TYR A 154 5.77 0.18 9.13
N ASN A 155 6.16 0.67 7.94
CA ASN A 155 5.51 1.84 7.34
C ASN A 155 4.28 1.47 6.51
N VAL A 156 4.10 0.17 6.23
CA VAL A 156 2.95 -0.41 5.54
C VAL A 156 2.60 -1.76 6.17
N ALA A 157 1.33 -1.93 6.58
CA ALA A 157 0.77 -3.20 7.04
C ALA A 157 0.12 -3.98 5.88
N CYS A 158 -0.75 -3.33 5.12
CA CYS A 158 -1.36 -3.91 3.91
C CYS A 158 -1.31 -2.88 2.79
N ILE A 159 -1.14 -3.34 1.55
CA ILE A 159 -1.16 -2.49 0.36
C ILE A 159 -1.92 -3.19 -0.76
N LEU A 160 -2.79 -2.45 -1.44
CA LEU A 160 -3.59 -2.97 -2.53
C LEU A 160 -3.82 -1.91 -3.60
N THR A 161 -3.56 -2.26 -4.86
CA THR A 161 -4.15 -1.61 -6.02
C THR A 161 -5.32 -2.46 -6.51
N LEU A 162 -6.50 -1.87 -6.64
CA LEU A 162 -7.69 -2.60 -7.11
C LEU A 162 -7.45 -3.18 -8.50
N PRO A 163 -7.96 -4.38 -8.82
CA PRO A 163 -7.63 -5.12 -10.04
C PRO A 163 -7.69 -4.31 -11.36
N PRO A 164 -8.70 -3.46 -11.63
CA PRO A 164 -8.79 -2.72 -12.88
C PRO A 164 -7.65 -1.72 -13.10
N TYR A 165 -6.99 -1.31 -12.02
CA TYR A 165 -5.94 -0.29 -12.00
C TYR A 165 -4.53 -0.87 -11.84
N GLN A 166 -4.40 -2.20 -11.73
CA GLN A 166 -3.09 -2.85 -11.65
C GLN A 166 -2.31 -2.66 -12.96
N ARG A 167 -0.96 -2.74 -12.85
CA ARG A 167 -0.02 -2.56 -13.97
C ARG A 167 -0.06 -1.18 -14.65
N ARG A 168 -0.62 -0.16 -14.00
CA ARG A 168 -0.65 1.24 -14.47
C ARG A 168 0.28 2.19 -13.71
N GLY A 169 1.18 1.65 -12.87
CA GLY A 169 2.10 2.43 -12.04
C GLY A 169 1.58 2.78 -10.63
N TYR A 170 0.28 2.63 -10.38
CA TYR A 170 -0.36 2.95 -9.09
C TYR A 170 0.22 2.22 -7.87
N GLY A 171 0.56 0.93 -8.01
CA GLY A 171 1.20 0.19 -6.92
C GLY A 171 2.54 0.80 -6.49
N LYS A 172 3.34 1.26 -7.45
CA LYS A 172 4.61 1.94 -7.17
C LYS A 172 4.39 3.33 -6.56
N LEU A 173 3.32 4.02 -6.97
CA LEU A 173 2.94 5.32 -6.41
C LEU A 173 2.50 5.21 -4.95
N LEU A 174 1.74 4.16 -4.58
CA LEU A 174 1.38 3.85 -3.19
C LEU A 174 2.62 3.58 -2.33
N ILE A 175 3.58 2.78 -2.85
CA ILE A 175 4.85 2.51 -2.15
C ILE A 175 5.65 3.79 -1.97
N GLU A 176 5.83 4.58 -3.02
CA GLU A 176 6.55 5.85 -2.97
C GLU A 176 5.92 6.79 -1.93
N PHE A 177 4.58 6.90 -1.93
CA PHE A 177 3.87 7.71 -0.94
C PHE A 177 4.10 7.24 0.50
N SER A 178 4.13 5.93 0.77
CA SER A 178 4.43 5.42 2.11
C SER A 178 5.83 5.82 2.61
N TYR A 179 6.82 5.90 1.70
CA TYR A 179 8.16 6.35 2.04
C TYR A 179 8.25 7.86 2.19
N GLU A 180 7.50 8.65 1.41
CA GLU A 180 7.40 10.09 1.62
C GLU A 180 6.83 10.43 2.99
N LEU A 181 5.85 9.67 3.48
CA LEU A 181 5.38 9.81 4.87
C LEU A 181 6.50 9.51 5.88
N SER A 182 7.25 8.41 5.69
CA SER A 182 8.39 8.06 6.56
C SER A 182 9.46 9.15 6.58
N LYS A 183 9.74 9.80 5.44
CA LYS A 183 10.67 10.94 5.34
C LYS A 183 10.19 12.13 6.16
N VAL A 184 8.92 12.49 6.05
CA VAL A 184 8.32 13.59 6.84
C VAL A 184 8.33 13.27 8.34
N GLU A 185 8.19 11.99 8.70
CA GLU A 185 8.29 11.53 10.10
C GLU A 185 9.73 11.45 10.63
N GLY A 186 10.75 11.60 9.77
CA GLY A 186 12.15 11.44 10.15
C GLY A 186 12.50 10.00 10.57
N LYS A 187 11.80 9.00 10.00
CA LYS A 187 11.98 7.59 10.32
C LYS A 187 12.32 6.76 9.09
N THR A 188 12.90 5.59 9.31
CA THR A 188 13.01 4.55 8.28
C THR A 188 11.85 3.56 8.42
N GLY A 189 11.56 2.82 7.36
CA GLY A 189 10.45 1.87 7.34
C GLY A 189 10.61 0.75 6.32
N THR A 190 9.88 -0.32 6.57
CA THR A 190 9.79 -1.51 5.69
C THR A 190 8.33 -1.99 5.69
N PRO A 191 7.84 -2.68 4.65
CA PRO A 191 6.53 -3.30 4.72
C PRO A 191 6.50 -4.49 5.69
N GLU A 192 5.32 -4.74 6.25
CA GLU A 192 5.02 -5.95 7.02
C GLU A 192 5.26 -7.22 6.18
N LYS A 193 5.74 -8.28 6.84
CA LYS A 193 6.10 -9.57 6.23
C LYS A 193 5.15 -10.67 6.75
N PRO A 194 4.80 -11.68 5.91
CA PRO A 194 5.27 -11.88 4.53
C PRO A 194 4.53 -11.00 3.50
N LEU A 195 5.26 -10.55 2.48
CA LEU A 195 4.67 -9.89 1.31
C LEU A 195 4.05 -10.92 0.36
N SER A 196 3.00 -10.53 -0.37
CA SER A 196 2.56 -11.29 -1.56
C SER A 196 3.62 -11.22 -2.66
N ASP A 197 3.63 -12.20 -3.58
CA ASP A 197 4.58 -12.23 -4.71
C ASP A 197 4.55 -10.92 -5.53
N LEU A 198 3.34 -10.42 -5.82
CA LEU A 198 3.15 -9.15 -6.52
C LEU A 198 3.66 -7.96 -5.71
N GLY A 199 3.45 -7.98 -4.39
CA GLY A 199 3.99 -7.00 -3.46
C GLY A 199 5.51 -6.99 -3.46
N LEU A 200 6.15 -8.16 -3.31
CA LEU A 200 7.60 -8.32 -3.30
C LEU A 200 8.25 -7.81 -4.59
N LEU A 201 7.69 -8.18 -5.76
CA LEU A 201 8.17 -7.68 -7.05
C LEU A 201 8.04 -6.14 -7.15
N SER A 202 6.96 -5.58 -6.63
CA SER A 202 6.73 -4.13 -6.64
C SER A 202 7.71 -3.38 -5.74
N TYR A 203 7.95 -3.87 -4.52
CA TYR A 203 8.93 -3.29 -3.59
C TYR A 203 10.36 -3.40 -4.12
N ARG A 204 10.78 -4.58 -4.62
CA ARG A 204 12.10 -4.75 -5.24
C ARG A 204 12.30 -3.79 -6.41
N SER A 205 11.29 -3.63 -7.26
CA SER A 205 11.36 -2.68 -8.38
C SER A 205 11.45 -1.23 -7.91
N TYR A 206 10.71 -0.85 -6.86
CA TYR A 206 10.78 0.48 -6.27
C TYR A 206 12.15 0.75 -5.63
N TRP A 207 12.62 -0.11 -4.73
CA TRP A 207 13.91 0.05 -4.05
C TRP A 207 15.07 0.10 -5.02
N SER A 208 15.09 -0.79 -6.03
CA SER A 208 16.15 -0.79 -7.05
C SER A 208 16.21 0.54 -7.79
N GLN A 209 15.05 1.09 -8.20
CA GLN A 209 15.01 2.37 -8.89
C GLN A 209 15.43 3.52 -7.97
N THR A 210 14.91 3.58 -6.76
CA THR A 210 15.23 4.66 -5.82
C THR A 210 16.72 4.67 -5.45
N ILE A 211 17.32 3.50 -5.22
CA ILE A 211 18.75 3.40 -4.87
C ILE A 211 19.62 3.74 -6.09
N LEU A 212 19.31 3.22 -7.28
CA LEU A 212 20.07 3.55 -8.50
C LEU A 212 19.99 5.05 -8.86
N GLU A 213 18.83 5.68 -8.68
CA GLU A 213 18.65 7.12 -8.91
C GLU A 213 19.57 7.95 -8.01
N ILE A 214 19.78 7.53 -6.75
CA ILE A 214 20.76 8.15 -5.84
C ILE A 214 22.19 7.91 -6.32
N LEU A 215 22.56 6.65 -6.57
CA LEU A 215 23.93 6.30 -6.93
C LEU A 215 24.39 6.98 -8.23
N MET A 216 23.50 7.09 -9.21
CA MET A 216 23.76 7.80 -10.48
C MET A 216 23.78 9.33 -10.32
N GLY A 217 23.12 9.87 -9.29
CA GLY A 217 23.12 11.29 -8.97
C GLY A 217 24.34 11.76 -8.17
N LEU A 218 25.18 10.85 -7.68
CA LEU A 218 26.36 11.19 -6.90
C LEU A 218 27.38 11.94 -7.76
N LYS A 219 27.80 13.11 -7.28
CA LYS A 219 28.84 13.91 -7.92
C LYS A 219 30.18 13.66 -7.25
N SER A 220 31.26 13.74 -8.03
CA SER A 220 32.61 13.82 -7.49
C SER A 220 32.80 15.22 -6.90
N GLU A 221 33.02 15.30 -5.59
CA GLU A 221 33.54 16.51 -4.98
C GLU A 221 35.07 16.47 -5.08
N SER A 222 35.67 17.56 -5.58
CA SER A 222 37.13 17.76 -5.56
C SER A 222 37.97 16.75 -6.33
N GLY A 223 37.40 16.03 -7.30
CA GLY A 223 38.11 15.03 -8.12
C GLY A 223 38.28 13.66 -7.46
N GLU A 224 37.71 13.46 -6.28
CA GLU A 224 37.67 12.16 -5.61
C GLU A 224 36.53 11.28 -6.12
N ARG A 225 36.66 9.97 -5.97
CA ARG A 225 35.57 9.05 -6.33
C ARG A 225 34.35 9.33 -5.44
N PRO A 226 33.13 9.39 -5.99
CA PRO A 226 31.94 9.58 -5.17
C PRO A 226 31.82 8.49 -4.11
N GLN A 227 31.47 8.88 -2.89
CA GLN A 227 31.29 7.98 -1.76
C GLN A 227 29.87 8.13 -1.19
N ILE A 228 29.29 7.01 -0.79
CA ILE A 228 28.03 6.98 -0.04
C ILE A 228 28.01 5.73 0.84
N THR A 229 27.50 5.89 2.05
CA THR A 229 27.33 4.83 3.02
C THR A 229 25.91 4.24 2.93
N ILE A 230 25.75 3.00 3.43
CA ILE A 230 24.42 2.38 3.57
C ILE A 230 23.50 3.24 4.46
N ASN A 231 24.06 3.88 5.48
CA ASN A 231 23.32 4.75 6.39
C ASN A 231 22.77 5.98 5.65
N GLU A 232 23.59 6.65 4.82
CA GLU A 232 23.14 7.81 4.04
C GLU A 232 22.04 7.43 3.03
N ILE A 233 22.16 6.29 2.34
CA ILE A 233 21.09 5.81 1.46
C ILE A 233 19.80 5.59 2.26
N SER A 234 19.91 4.96 3.44
CA SER A 234 18.77 4.69 4.33
C SER A 234 18.09 5.99 4.81
N GLU A 235 18.88 7.00 5.20
CA GLU A 235 18.40 8.30 5.66
C GLU A 235 17.74 9.12 4.54
N ILE A 236 18.34 9.16 3.34
CA ILE A 236 17.79 9.89 2.18
C ILE A 236 16.47 9.27 1.71
N THR A 237 16.35 7.94 1.76
CA THR A 237 15.22 7.21 1.19
C THR A 237 14.14 6.82 2.19
N SER A 238 14.44 6.87 3.49
CA SER A 238 13.68 6.22 4.56
C SER A 238 13.54 4.70 4.41
N ILE A 239 14.32 4.05 3.54
CA ILE A 239 14.35 2.58 3.42
C ILE A 239 15.22 2.03 4.54
N LYS A 240 14.78 0.97 5.24
CA LYS A 240 15.61 0.31 6.26
C LYS A 240 16.94 -0.19 5.70
N LYS A 241 18.00 -0.18 6.52
CA LYS A 241 19.36 -0.56 6.10
C LYS A 241 19.42 -1.97 5.52
N GLU A 242 18.65 -2.89 6.10
CA GLU A 242 18.57 -4.29 5.67
C GLU A 242 17.99 -4.41 4.25
N ASP A 243 17.00 -3.59 3.92
CA ASP A 243 16.38 -3.54 2.60
C ASP A 243 17.31 -2.85 1.57
N VAL A 244 18.09 -1.85 1.99
CA VAL A 244 19.16 -1.26 1.17
C VAL A 244 20.23 -2.30 0.85
N ILE A 245 20.76 -3.00 1.86
CA ILE A 245 21.80 -4.03 1.69
C ILE A 245 21.30 -5.14 0.77
N SER A 246 20.11 -5.69 1.05
CA SER A 246 19.54 -6.77 0.25
C SER A 246 19.26 -6.34 -1.20
N THR A 247 18.90 -5.08 -1.43
CA THR A 247 18.72 -4.55 -2.79
C THR A 247 20.05 -4.41 -3.51
N LEU A 248 21.09 -3.88 -2.86
CA LEU A 248 22.43 -3.77 -3.45
C LEU A 248 23.02 -5.15 -3.77
N GLN A 249 22.79 -6.14 -2.91
CA GLN A 249 23.18 -7.53 -3.15
C GLN A 249 22.39 -8.13 -4.33
N TYR A 250 21.07 -7.93 -4.36
CA TYR A 250 20.21 -8.40 -5.46
C TYR A 250 20.63 -7.83 -6.83
N LEU A 251 21.09 -6.58 -6.85
CA LEU A 251 21.59 -5.91 -8.05
C LEU A 251 23.08 -6.21 -8.35
N ASN A 252 23.76 -7.01 -7.52
CA ASN A 252 25.20 -7.28 -7.59
C ASN A 252 26.08 -6.02 -7.59
N LEU A 253 25.65 -4.97 -6.90
CA LEU A 253 26.37 -3.68 -6.86
C LEU A 253 27.43 -3.64 -5.76
N ILE A 254 27.23 -4.39 -4.67
CA ILE A 254 28.12 -4.37 -3.50
C ILE A 254 29.18 -5.47 -3.59
N ASN A 255 30.45 -5.06 -3.60
CA ASN A 255 31.61 -5.95 -3.68
C ASN A 255 32.56 -5.68 -2.50
N TYR A 256 33.32 -6.70 -2.07
CA TYR A 256 34.33 -6.53 -1.02
C TYR A 256 35.74 -6.53 -1.63
N TYR A 257 36.48 -5.45 -1.46
CA TYR A 257 37.81 -5.27 -2.02
C TYR A 257 38.75 -4.62 -1.01
N LYS A 258 39.93 -5.23 -0.79
CA LYS A 258 40.99 -4.74 0.13
C LYS A 258 40.48 -4.31 1.52
N GLY A 259 39.54 -5.07 2.10
CA GLY A 259 39.03 -4.78 3.44
C GLY A 259 37.86 -3.81 3.48
N GLN A 260 37.35 -3.34 2.33
CA GLN A 260 36.29 -2.35 2.24
C GLN A 260 35.18 -2.82 1.28
N TYR A 261 33.95 -2.39 1.55
CA TYR A 261 32.85 -2.54 0.59
C TYR A 261 32.91 -1.41 -0.44
N ILE A 262 32.84 -1.78 -1.72
CA ILE A 262 32.78 -0.86 -2.85
C ILE A 262 31.49 -1.09 -3.63
N LEU A 263 30.93 -0.01 -4.17
CA LEU A 263 29.78 -0.06 -5.07
C LEU A 263 30.24 0.07 -6.51
N THR A 264 29.81 -0.86 -7.37
CA THR A 264 30.17 -0.87 -8.79
C THR A 264 28.92 -0.78 -9.64
N LEU A 265 28.81 0.26 -10.46
CA LEU A 265 27.75 0.41 -11.46
C LEU A 265 28.34 0.06 -12.83
N SER A 266 27.75 -0.91 -13.54
CA SER A 266 28.08 -1.17 -14.94
C SER A 266 27.23 -0.30 -15.87
N GLU A 267 27.72 -0.06 -17.09
CA GLU A 267 26.96 0.63 -18.14
C GLU A 267 25.60 -0.04 -18.41
N ASP A 268 25.56 -1.37 -18.44
CA ASP A 268 24.29 -2.12 -18.62
C ASP A 268 23.23 -1.81 -17.56
N ILE A 269 23.66 -1.64 -16.30
CA ILE A 269 22.76 -1.31 -15.18
C ILE A 269 22.26 0.12 -15.31
N VAL A 270 23.14 1.06 -15.66
CA VAL A 270 22.82 2.46 -15.90
C VAL A 270 21.79 2.57 -17.04
N ASP A 271 22.10 2.01 -18.21
CA ASP A 271 21.22 2.00 -19.37
C ASP A 271 19.87 1.33 -19.09
N GLY A 272 19.90 0.23 -18.34
CA GLY A 272 18.71 -0.48 -17.89
C GLY A 272 17.82 0.39 -17.00
N HIS A 273 18.43 1.12 -16.06
CA HIS A 273 17.75 2.05 -15.18
C HIS A 273 17.12 3.20 -15.96
N GLU A 274 17.87 3.87 -16.84
CA GLU A 274 17.37 4.99 -17.64
C GLU A 274 16.15 4.60 -18.48
N ARG A 275 16.22 3.45 -19.18
CA ARG A 275 15.08 2.92 -19.94
C ARG A 275 13.87 2.64 -19.05
N ALA A 276 14.08 2.18 -17.82
CA ALA A 276 12.99 1.93 -16.88
C ALA A 276 12.38 3.24 -16.35
N MET A 277 13.19 4.27 -16.16
CA MET A 277 12.74 5.59 -15.68
C MET A 277 11.98 6.37 -16.75
N LEU A 278 12.34 6.24 -18.03
CA LEU A 278 11.55 6.80 -19.15
C LEU A 278 10.11 6.27 -19.20
N LYS A 279 9.88 5.04 -18.72
CA LYS A 279 8.55 4.43 -18.64
C LYS A 279 7.79 4.81 -17.36
N ARG A 280 8.45 5.42 -16.37
CA ARG A 280 7.85 5.78 -15.07
C ARG A 280 7.23 7.17 -15.12
N LEU A 281 5.99 7.23 -15.62
CA LEU A 281 5.25 8.50 -15.80
C LEU A 281 4.70 9.09 -14.50
N LEU A 282 4.42 8.25 -13.49
CA LEU A 282 3.82 8.66 -12.22
C LEU A 282 4.89 8.67 -11.12
N ARG A 283 5.02 9.83 -10.44
CA ARG A 283 5.88 10.05 -9.27
C ARG A 283 5.12 10.87 -8.23
N ILE A 284 5.39 10.63 -6.96
CA ILE A 284 4.97 11.54 -5.89
C ILE A 284 5.80 12.81 -5.96
N ASP A 285 5.13 13.95 -5.81
CA ASP A 285 5.77 15.25 -5.63
C ASP A 285 5.69 15.65 -4.17
N SER A 286 6.82 15.64 -3.47
CA SER A 286 6.85 15.94 -2.03
C SER A 286 6.31 17.34 -1.71
N LYS A 287 6.34 18.29 -2.66
CA LYS A 287 5.78 19.63 -2.48
C LYS A 287 4.24 19.64 -2.42
N CYS A 288 3.60 18.62 -2.96
CA CYS A 288 2.14 18.45 -2.92
C CYS A 288 1.66 17.67 -1.69
N LEU A 289 2.57 17.19 -0.84
CA LEU A 289 2.25 16.50 0.41
C LEU A 289 2.09 17.51 1.55
N HIS A 290 0.87 17.64 2.06
CA HIS A 290 0.51 18.45 3.21
C HIS A 290 0.20 17.55 4.40
N PHE A 291 1.26 17.12 5.10
CA PHE A 291 1.17 16.16 6.19
C PHE A 291 1.92 16.65 7.42
N THR A 292 1.32 16.45 8.60
CA THR A 292 1.94 16.71 9.89
C THR A 292 1.89 15.42 10.71
N PRO A 293 3.05 14.85 11.09
CA PRO A 293 3.11 13.64 11.91
C PRO A 293 2.33 13.80 13.21
N LYS A 294 1.60 12.75 13.59
CA LYS A 294 0.88 12.67 14.87
C LYS A 294 1.66 11.79 15.83
N ASP A 295 1.81 12.25 17.06
CA ASP A 295 2.37 11.46 18.14
C ASP A 295 1.26 10.61 18.78
N TRP A 296 1.16 9.34 18.37
CA TRP A 296 0.14 8.41 18.86
C TRP A 296 0.42 7.88 20.27
N SER A 297 1.69 7.97 20.73
CA SER A 297 2.13 7.50 22.06
C SER A 297 1.55 8.34 23.19
N LYS A 298 1.34 9.63 22.92
CA LYS A 298 0.63 10.54 23.81
C LYS A 298 -0.86 10.32 23.61
N ARG A 299 -1.43 9.40 24.39
CA ARG A 299 -2.90 9.27 24.57
C ARG A 299 -3.47 10.57 25.17
N GLY A 300 -3.58 11.61 24.35
CA GLY A 300 -4.35 12.81 24.63
C GLY A 300 -5.79 12.60 24.19
N LYS A 301 -6.73 13.16 24.96
CA LYS A 301 -8.17 13.19 24.67
C LYS A 301 -8.41 13.80 23.28
N TRP A 302 -8.64 12.98 22.25
CA TRP A 302 -8.99 13.41 20.89
C TRP A 302 -10.08 12.51 20.30
#